data_AF-A0AAV6CNL3-F1
#
_entry.id   AF-A0AAV6CNL3-F1
#
_cell.length_a   1.000
_cell.length_b   1.000
_cell.length_c   1.000
_cell.angle_alpha   90.00
_cell.angle_beta   90.00
_cell.angle_gamma   90.00
#
_symmetry.space_group_name_H-M   'P 1'
#
loop_
_entity.id
_entity.type
_entity.pdbx_description
1 polymer ?
#
loop_
_entity_poly.entity_id
_entity_poly.type
_entity_poly.pdbx_seq_one_letter_code
_entity_poly.pdbx_strand_id
1 'polypeptide(L)' 'MGMKELVDELRARRERALTMGGAAAIAKQHGEGKHTARERIAGLFDPDSFREIGLLATHANVSPAMKHGVMLV' A
#
# COMPACT_ATOMS: atom_id res chain seq x y z
N MET A 1 17.50 7.42 -17.95
CA MET A 1 16.72 7.95 -16.82
C MET A 1 17.67 8.66 -15.89
N GLY A 2 17.41 9.94 -15.60
CA GLY A 2 18.18 10.71 -14.65
C GLY A 2 17.83 10.34 -13.21
N MET A 3 18.72 10.67 -12.25
CA MET A 3 18.46 10.42 -10.83
C MET A 3 17.14 11.06 -10.37
N LYS A 4 16.81 12.26 -10.86
CA LYS A 4 15.56 12.93 -10.54
C LYS A 4 14.33 12.10 -10.96
N GLU A 5 14.33 11.60 -12.19
CA GLU A 5 13.24 10.79 -12.74
C GLU A 5 13.05 9.48 -11.95
N LEU A 6 14.14 8.82 -11.55
CA LEU A 6 14.12 7.64 -10.69
C LEU A 6 13.48 7.92 -9.30
N VAL A 7 13.79 9.07 -8.71
CA VAL A 7 13.20 9.48 -7.41
C VAL A 7 11.70 9.72 -7.56
N ASP A 8 11.29 10.39 -8.64
CA ASP A 8 9.87 10.70 -8.86
C ASP A 8 9.06 9.43 -9.14
N GLU A 9 9.63 8.48 -9.89
CA GLU A 9 9.02 7.16 -10.06
C GLU A 9 8.88 6.41 -8.74
N LEU A 10 9.93 6.40 -7.91
CA LEU A 10 9.90 5.76 -6.60
C LEU A 10 8.81 6.36 -5.70
N ARG A 11 8.68 7.70 -5.68
CA ARG A 11 7.62 8.40 -4.95
C ARG A 11 6.25 7.96 -5.45
N ALA A 12 6.03 7.97 -6.76
CA ALA A 12 4.76 7.55 -7.35
C ALA A 12 4.39 6.08 -7.01
N ARG A 13 5.38 5.18 -6.97
CA ARG A 13 5.17 3.79 -6.54
C ARG A 13 4.77 3.70 -5.06
N ARG A 14 5.38 4.50 -4.18
CA ARG A 14 5.03 4.56 -2.75
C ARG A 14 3.62 5.11 -2.53
N GLU A 15 3.27 6.21 -3.18
CA GLU A 15 1.92 6.78 -3.09
C GLU A 15 0.85 5.77 -3.51
N ARG A 16 1.07 5.07 -4.63
CA ARG A 16 0.15 3.99 -5.06
C ARG A 16 0.04 2.88 -4.02
N ALA A 17 1.15 2.43 -3.45
CA ALA A 17 1.13 1.38 -2.42
C ALA A 17 0.35 1.79 -1.16
N LEU A 18 0.42 3.08 -0.77
CA LEU A 18 -0.32 3.61 0.38
C LEU A 18 -1.84 3.65 0.17
N THR A 19 -2.31 3.60 -1.09
CA THR A 19 -3.76 3.50 -1.38
C THR A 19 -4.36 2.12 -1.09
N MET A 20 -3.53 1.12 -0.72
CA MET A 20 -3.97 -0.27 -0.45
C MET A 20 -4.76 -0.85 -1.64
N GLY A 21 -5.89 -1.52 -1.39
CA GLY A 21 -6.82 -1.99 -2.43
C GLY A 21 -7.72 -0.90 -3.05
N GLY A 22 -7.43 0.38 -2.82
CA GLY A 22 -8.21 1.51 -3.32
C GLY A 22 -9.48 1.81 -2.54
N ALA A 23 -10.17 2.89 -2.93
CA ALA A 23 -11.32 3.45 -2.21
C ALA A 23 -12.45 2.44 -1.98
N ALA A 24 -12.73 1.56 -2.95
CA ALA A 24 -13.77 0.53 -2.82
C ALA A 24 -13.44 -0.49 -1.72
N ALA A 25 -12.18 -0.94 -1.63
CA ALA A 25 -11.75 -1.87 -0.59
C ALA A 25 -11.77 -1.21 0.81
N ILE A 26 -11.37 0.05 0.89
CA ILE A 26 -11.43 0.85 2.13
C ILE A 26 -12.89 0.98 2.61
N ALA A 27 -13.79 1.42 1.72
CA ALA A 27 -15.20 1.57 2.04
C ALA A 27 -15.83 0.24 2.48
N LYS A 28 -15.44 -0.87 1.86
CA LYS A 28 -15.88 -2.21 2.29
C LYS A 28 -15.44 -2.52 3.73
N GLN A 29 -14.18 -2.26 4.10
CA GLN A 29 -13.71 -2.49 5.47
C GLN A 29 -14.51 -1.66 6.47
N HIS A 30 -14.68 -0.36 6.19
CA HIS A 30 -15.44 0.53 7.06
C HIS A 30 -16.91 0.13 7.15
N GLY A 31 -17.53 -0.30 6.06
CA GLY A 31 -18.90 -0.82 6.04
C GLY A 31 -19.10 -2.09 6.88
N GLU A 32 -18.04 -2.89 7.06
CA GLU A 32 -18.01 -4.05 7.96
C GLU A 32 -17.66 -3.66 9.42
N GLY A 33 -17.52 -2.36 9.74
CA GLY A 33 -17.12 -1.88 11.06
C GLY A 33 -15.64 -2.14 11.39
N LYS A 34 -14.80 -2.36 10.37
CA LYS A 34 -13.38 -2.69 10.53
C LYS A 34 -12.51 -1.52 10.14
N HIS A 35 -11.42 -1.34 10.88
CA HIS A 35 -10.31 -0.50 10.45
C HIS A 35 -9.55 -1.12 9.28
N THR A 36 -9.01 -0.26 8.42
CA THR A 36 -8.02 -0.66 7.40
C THR A 36 -6.71 -1.12 8.05
N ALA A 37 -5.85 -1.82 7.31
CA ALA A 37 -4.54 -2.24 7.83
C ALA A 37 -3.71 -1.04 8.33
N ARG A 38 -3.73 0.08 7.58
CA ARG A 38 -3.02 1.32 7.93
C ARG A 38 -3.58 1.98 9.19
N GLU A 39 -4.90 2.03 9.33
CA GLU A 39 -5.55 2.56 10.53
C GLU A 39 -5.20 1.74 11.78
N ARG A 40 -5.13 0.40 11.66
CA ARG A 40 -4.73 -0.46 12.78
C ARG A 40 -3.28 -0.20 13.21
N ILE A 41 -2.37 -0.03 12.26
CA ILE A 41 -0.98 0.34 12.55
C ILE A 41 -0.93 1.69 13.27
N ALA A 42 -1.64 2.70 12.75
CA ALA A 42 -1.67 4.03 13.36
C ALA A 42 -2.29 4.05 14.77
N GLY A 43 -3.24 3.16 15.06
CA GLY A 43 -3.84 3.03 16.39
C GLY A 43 -3.05 2.17 17.38
N LEU A 44 -2.09 1.36 16.91
CA LEU A 44 -1.32 0.43 17.74
C LEU A 44 0.03 1.00 18.17
N PHE A 45 0.69 1.76 17.28
CA PHE A 45 2.03 2.28 17.52
C PHE A 45 2.00 3.75 17.94
N ASP A 46 2.99 4.15 18.73
CA ASP A 46 3.21 5.57 19.03
C ASP A 46 3.43 6.34 17.71
N PRO A 47 2.95 7.60 17.61
CA PRO A 47 3.21 8.44 16.44
C PRO A 47 4.69 8.45 16.07
N ASP A 48 4.97 8.38 14.77
CA ASP A 48 6.32 8.40 14.17
C ASP A 48 7.27 7.26 14.59
N SER A 49 6.80 6.26 15.33
CA SER A 49 7.62 5.11 15.75
C SER A 49 7.67 3.97 14.72
N PHE A 50 6.61 3.83 13.90
CA PHE A 50 6.50 2.71 12.97
C PHE A 50 7.46 2.84 11.77
N ARG A 51 8.24 1.79 11.51
CA ARG A 51 9.15 1.68 10.36
C ARG A 51 8.75 0.52 9.47
N GLU A 52 8.29 0.83 8.26
CA GLU A 52 7.80 -0.18 7.32
C GLU A 52 8.91 -0.80 6.47
N ILE A 53 8.84 -2.12 6.30
CA ILE A 53 9.69 -2.89 5.39
C ILE A 53 8.78 -3.58 4.38
N GLY A 54 9.20 -3.66 3.12
CA GLY A 54 8.45 -4.38 2.08
C GLY A 54 7.30 -3.60 1.47
N LEU A 55 7.23 -2.27 1.62
CA LEU A 55 6.18 -1.42 1.04
C LEU A 55 5.97 -1.63 -0.47
N LEU A 56 6.99 -2.04 -1.22
CA LEU A 56 6.92 -2.28 -2.67
C LEU A 56 6.95 -3.77 -3.05
N ALA A 57 6.82 -4.67 -2.06
CA ALA A 57 6.82 -6.10 -2.31
C ALA A 57 5.59 -6.49 -3.15
N THR A 58 5.80 -7.43 -4.07
CA THR A 58 4.74 -8.05 -4.86
C THR A 58 4.93 -9.55 -4.85
N HIS A 59 3.86 -10.27 -5.10
CA HIS A 59 3.87 -11.70 -5.35
C HIS A 59 4.91 -12.06 -6.44
N ALA A 60 5.63 -13.17 -6.26
CA ALA A 60 6.63 -13.66 -7.21
C ALA A 60 6.01 -14.36 -8.43
N ASN A 61 4.76 -14.85 -8.30
CA ASN A 61 4.08 -15.64 -9.32
C ASN A 61 3.19 -14.79 -10.22
N VAL A 62 3.70 -14.27 -11.34
CA VAL A 62 2.93 -13.42 -12.26
C VAL A 62 1.74 -14.20 -12.87
N SER A 63 0.60 -14.22 -12.17
CA SER A 63 -0.66 -14.70 -12.73
C SER A 63 -1.25 -13.58 -13.60
N PRO A 64 -1.82 -13.87 -14.78
CA PRO A 64 -2.48 -12.87 -15.63
C PRO A 64 -3.56 -12.06 -14.90
N ALA A 65 -4.20 -12.64 -13.88
CA ALA A 65 -5.19 -11.98 -13.03
C ALA A 65 -4.59 -10.89 -12.11
N MET A 66 -3.28 -10.91 -11.87
CA MET A 66 -2.58 -10.00 -10.97
C MET A 66 -1.89 -8.84 -11.70
N LYS A 67 -2.16 -8.68 -13.02
CA LYS A 67 -1.63 -7.59 -13.86
C LYS A 67 -2.14 -6.19 -13.46
N HIS A 68 -3.17 -6.12 -12.61
CA HIS A 68 -3.73 -4.87 -12.11
C HIS A 68 -3.63 -4.80 -10.59
N GLY A 69 -2.41 -4.58 -10.09
CA GLY A 69 -2.16 -3.81 -8.87
C GLY A 69 -2.97 -4.15 -7.61
N VAL A 70 -3.41 -5.40 -7.42
CA VAL A 70 -3.92 -5.83 -6.11
C VAL A 70 -2.70 -6.05 -5.23
N MET A 71 -2.26 -4.96 -4.63
CA MET A 71 -1.20 -4.96 -3.66
C MET A 71 -1.76 -5.56 -2.37
N LEU A 72 -1.21 -6.69 -1.99
CA LEU A 72 -1.64 -7.51 -0.86
C LEU A 72 -1.15 -6.85 0.43
N VAL A 73 -1.92 -5.87 0.95
CA VAL A 73 -1.99 -5.49 2.38
C VAL A 73 -3.39 -4.97 2.68
#